data_AF-A0A0F9CZE2-F1
#
_entry.id   AF-A0A0F9CZE2-F1
#
_cell.length_a   1.000
_cell.length_b   1.000
_cell.length_c   1.000
_cell.angle_alpha   90.00
_cell.angle_beta   90.00
_cell.angle_gamma   90.00
#
_symmetry.space_group_name_H-M   'P 1'
#
loop_
_entity.id
_entity.type
_entity.pdbx_description
1 polymer ?
#
loop_
_entity_poly.entity_id
_entity_poly.type
_entity_poly.pdbx_seq_one_letter_code
_entity_poly.pdbx_strand_id
1 'polypeptide(L)'
;MAWWDKLGPGVRVDATARVLANETFEFAAVLGGDVLITQLIGRFTVITGGLSNMHLQFTPDVGTATVTTLCALADINGCDVGDTVTLTGVPGDALFPAGAAPAGAVPGMTVPLILPAGGIESVVSAASGAAAILWSLWYIPLTDGAYVTGV
;
A
#
# COMPACT_ATOMS: atom_id res chain seq x y z
N MET A 1 -16.53 -15.09 22.89
CA MET A 1 -15.48 -14.81 21.88
C MET A 1 -16.18 -14.27 20.68
N ALA A 2 -15.79 -13.08 20.22
CA ALA A 2 -16.45 -12.44 19.12
C ALA A 2 -15.96 -13.01 17.79
N TRP A 3 -16.75 -12.87 16.72
CA TRP A 3 -16.44 -13.49 15.43
C TRP A 3 -15.19 -12.87 14.75
N TRP A 4 -14.87 -11.61 15.09
CA TRP A 4 -13.67 -10.92 14.63
C TRP A 4 -12.39 -11.42 15.29
N ASP A 5 -12.46 -12.05 16.47
CA ASP A 5 -11.30 -12.66 17.15
C ASP A 5 -10.70 -13.85 16.36
N LYS A 6 -11.35 -14.29 15.28
CA LYS A 6 -10.93 -15.42 14.41
C LYS A 6 -10.26 -15.00 13.11
N LEU A 7 -10.17 -13.70 12.79
CA LEU A 7 -9.75 -13.22 11.46
C LEU A 7 -8.23 -13.09 11.27
N GLY A 8 -7.39 -13.40 12.27
CA GLY A 8 -5.95 -13.21 12.15
C GLY A 8 -5.63 -11.74 11.83
N PRO A 9 -4.89 -11.41 10.76
CA PRO A 9 -4.61 -10.02 10.38
C PRO A 9 -5.84 -9.23 9.88
N GLY A 10 -7.01 -9.86 9.66
CA GLY A 10 -8.21 -9.19 9.18
C GLY A 10 -8.65 -9.66 7.79
N VAL A 11 -9.53 -8.89 7.14
CA VAL A 11 -10.04 -9.16 5.79
C VAL A 11 -8.97 -8.76 4.77
N ARG A 12 -8.65 -9.68 3.85
CA ARG A 12 -7.71 -9.42 2.75
C ARG A 12 -8.43 -8.83 1.54
N VAL A 13 -7.83 -7.82 0.92
CA VAL A 13 -8.26 -7.24 -0.36
C VAL A 13 -7.05 -7.18 -1.30
N ASP A 14 -7.24 -7.62 -2.53
CA ASP A 14 -6.24 -7.53 -3.59
C ASP A 14 -6.72 -6.49 -4.62
N ALA A 15 -5.84 -5.57 -5.01
CA ALA A 15 -6.08 -4.59 -6.07
C ALA A 15 -5.84 -5.22 -7.45
N THR A 16 -6.22 -4.51 -8.52
CA THR A 16 -5.82 -4.90 -9.87
C THR A 16 -4.34 -4.57 -10.08
N ALA A 17 -3.58 -5.51 -10.67
CA ALA A 17 -2.18 -5.23 -11.01
C ALA A 17 -2.12 -4.07 -12.01
N ARG A 18 -1.25 -3.08 -11.75
CA ARG A 18 -1.13 -1.87 -12.56
C ARG A 18 0.28 -1.68 -13.08
N VAL A 19 0.38 -1.28 -14.35
CA VAL A 19 1.63 -0.82 -14.95
C VAL A 19 1.98 0.55 -14.37
N LEU A 20 3.20 0.68 -13.87
CA LEU A 20 3.70 1.90 -13.28
C LEU A 20 4.01 2.92 -14.37
N ALA A 21 3.43 4.10 -14.23
CA ALA A 21 3.76 5.29 -14.99
C ALA A 21 4.16 6.41 -14.03
N ASN A 22 4.70 7.52 -14.55
CA ASN A 22 4.97 8.71 -13.74
C ASN A 22 3.64 9.41 -13.40
N GLU A 23 2.91 8.86 -12.43
CA GLU A 23 1.60 9.32 -12.02
C GLU A 23 1.33 8.95 -10.55
N THR A 24 0.30 9.57 -10.00
CA THR A 24 -0.37 9.08 -8.80
C THR A 24 -1.57 8.24 -9.23
N PHE A 25 -1.71 7.06 -8.64
CA PHE A 25 -2.88 6.24 -8.85
C PHE A 25 -3.40 5.62 -7.57
N GLU A 26 -4.73 5.56 -7.46
CA GLU A 26 -5.41 4.82 -6.41
C GLU A 26 -5.40 3.32 -6.72
N PHE A 27 -5.11 2.50 -5.72
CA PHE A 27 -5.19 1.04 -5.83
C PHE A 27 -6.20 0.44 -4.84
N ALA A 28 -6.60 1.20 -3.82
CA ALA A 28 -7.64 0.78 -2.90
C ALA A 28 -8.39 1.99 -2.33
N ALA A 29 -9.67 1.82 -2.02
CA ALA A 29 -10.49 2.83 -1.38
C ALA A 29 -11.08 2.30 -0.07
N VAL A 30 -11.01 3.11 0.99
CA VAL A 30 -11.76 2.90 2.23
C VAL A 30 -13.14 3.55 2.05
N LEU A 31 -14.20 2.80 2.32
CA LEU A 31 -15.59 3.22 2.16
C LEU A 31 -16.41 2.89 3.39
N GLY A 32 -17.50 3.62 3.61
CA GLY A 32 -18.48 3.32 4.66
C GLY A 32 -18.07 3.66 6.09
N GLY A 33 -16.83 4.13 6.32
CA GLY A 33 -16.35 4.60 7.62
C GLY A 33 -14.86 4.35 7.82
N ASP A 34 -14.47 4.13 9.08
CA ASP A 34 -13.07 3.95 9.48
C ASP A 34 -12.66 2.47 9.47
N VAL A 35 -11.43 2.21 9.03
CA VAL A 35 -10.79 0.89 9.04
C VAL A 35 -9.41 0.95 9.68
N LEU A 36 -9.01 -0.16 10.30
CA LEU A 36 -7.65 -0.41 10.75
C LEU A 36 -6.92 -1.24 9.69
N ILE A 37 -5.98 -0.64 8.95
CA ILE A 37 -5.07 -1.35 8.06
C ILE A 37 -4.00 -2.03 8.90
N THR A 38 -3.91 -3.35 8.78
CA THR A 38 -3.00 -4.18 9.58
C THR A 38 -1.76 -4.58 8.82
N GLN A 39 -1.87 -4.76 7.50
CA GLN A 39 -0.75 -5.07 6.60
C GLN A 39 -1.02 -4.51 5.21
N LEU A 40 0.05 -4.11 4.52
CA LEU A 40 0.03 -3.64 3.14
C LEU A 40 1.29 -4.14 2.44
N ILE A 41 1.08 -4.87 1.35
CA ILE A 41 2.12 -5.60 0.64
C ILE A 41 1.95 -5.35 -0.86
N GLY A 42 2.97 -4.81 -1.50
CA GLY A 42 3.06 -4.70 -2.95
C GLY A 42 3.95 -5.80 -3.49
N ARG A 43 3.60 -6.38 -4.63
CA ARG A 43 4.41 -7.40 -5.31
C ARG A 43 4.61 -7.01 -6.76
N PHE A 44 5.87 -6.93 -7.17
CA PHE A 44 6.19 -6.63 -8.56
C PHE A 44 5.85 -7.82 -9.46
N THR A 45 5.07 -7.56 -10.50
CA THR A 45 4.71 -8.55 -11.52
C THR A 45 5.53 -8.39 -12.79
N VAL A 46 6.17 -7.23 -12.97
CA VAL A 46 7.16 -6.95 -14.01
C VAL A 46 8.32 -6.17 -13.39
N ILE A 47 9.54 -6.48 -13.80
CA ILE A 47 10.78 -5.86 -13.32
C ILE A 47 10.74 -4.33 -13.43
N THR A 48 11.27 -3.65 -12.43
CA THR A 48 11.49 -2.20 -12.46
C THR A 48 12.83 -1.89 -13.12
N GLY A 49 12.79 -1.39 -14.36
CA GLY A 49 13.99 -0.90 -15.05
C GLY A 49 14.17 0.61 -14.90
N GLY A 50 15.40 1.08 -14.65
CA GLY A 50 15.74 2.50 -14.66
C GLY A 50 15.28 3.28 -13.43
N LEU A 51 15.59 4.58 -13.38
CA LEU A 51 15.28 5.45 -12.24
C LEU A 51 13.79 5.38 -11.92
N SER A 52 13.48 4.77 -10.78
CA SER A 52 12.10 4.57 -10.37
C SER A 52 11.96 4.83 -8.89
N ASN A 53 11.14 5.82 -8.53
CA ASN A 53 10.91 6.19 -7.14
C ASN A 53 9.42 6.14 -6.84
N MET A 54 9.09 5.59 -5.67
CA MET A 54 7.71 5.38 -5.26
C MET A 54 7.54 5.72 -3.77
N HIS A 55 6.37 6.26 -3.44
CA HIS A 55 5.84 6.28 -2.09
C HIS A 55 4.35 6.00 -2.10
N LEU A 56 3.78 5.83 -0.92
CA LEU A 56 2.35 5.68 -0.71
C LEU A 56 1.79 6.89 0.01
N GLN A 57 0.57 7.27 -0.35
CA GLN A 57 -0.16 8.33 0.29
C GLN A 57 -1.63 7.95 0.49
N PHE A 58 -2.30 8.72 1.32
CA PHE A 58 -3.73 8.59 1.59
C PHE A 58 -4.40 9.93 1.33
N THR A 59 -5.49 9.90 0.57
CA THR A 59 -6.31 11.07 0.23
C THR A 59 -7.71 10.86 0.83
N PRO A 60 -8.03 11.52 1.97
CA PRO A 60 -9.34 11.38 2.59
C PRO A 60 -10.44 12.03 1.74
N ASP A 61 -11.65 11.43 1.71
CA ASP A 61 -12.79 11.97 0.93
C ASP A 61 -13.32 13.31 1.47
N VAL A 62 -12.98 13.65 2.72
CA VAL A 62 -13.43 14.88 3.37
C VAL A 62 -12.67 16.06 2.78
N GLY A 63 -13.36 16.95 2.05
CA GLY A 63 -12.74 18.01 1.24
C GLY A 63 -11.90 19.09 1.95
N THR A 64 -11.76 19.04 3.28
CA THR A 64 -10.81 19.89 4.03
C THR A 64 -9.56 19.14 4.49
N ALA A 65 -9.50 17.84 4.21
CA ALA A 65 -8.42 16.99 4.67
C ALA A 65 -7.25 17.04 3.68
N THR A 66 -6.04 17.09 4.22
CA THR A 66 -4.81 17.14 3.44
C THR A 66 -4.37 15.72 3.09
N VAL A 67 -3.80 15.55 1.89
CA VAL A 67 -3.12 14.31 1.51
C VAL A 67 -2.05 13.98 2.55
N THR A 68 -2.06 12.75 3.03
CA THR A 68 -1.12 12.26 4.05
C THR A 68 -0.16 11.28 3.43
N THR A 69 1.13 11.58 3.49
CA THR A 69 2.19 10.65 3.08
C THR A 69 2.28 9.49 4.07
N LEU A 70 2.01 8.26 3.62
CA LEU A 70 2.04 7.06 4.45
C LEU A 70 3.46 6.52 4.65
N CYS A 71 4.36 6.76 3.70
CA CYS A 71 5.76 6.38 3.78
C CYS A 71 6.62 7.36 2.97
N ALA A 72 7.90 7.47 3.31
CA ALA A 72 8.89 8.22 2.55
C ALA A 72 9.11 7.62 1.15
N LEU A 73 9.63 8.46 0.25
CA LEU A 73 10.06 8.07 -1.08
C LEU A 73 11.19 7.03 -1.01
N ALA A 74 11.01 5.89 -1.65
CA ALA A 74 12.07 4.90 -1.83
C ALA A 74 12.44 4.74 -3.31
N ASP A 75 13.68 4.33 -3.55
CA ASP A 75 14.13 3.84 -4.84
C ASP A 75 13.68 2.39 -5.01
N ILE A 76 12.92 2.13 -6.06
CA ILE A 76 12.44 0.80 -6.42
C ILE A 76 13.14 0.29 -7.68
N ASN A 77 14.17 0.96 -8.20
CA ASN A 77 14.92 0.52 -9.37
C ASN A 77 15.58 -0.84 -9.15
N GLY A 78 15.47 -1.74 -10.13
CA GLY A 78 16.08 -3.07 -10.09
C GLY A 78 15.35 -4.11 -9.24
N CYS A 79 14.13 -3.83 -8.77
CA CYS A 79 13.25 -4.83 -8.18
C CYS A 79 12.76 -5.80 -9.26
N ASP A 80 12.95 -7.09 -9.04
CA ASP A 80 12.60 -8.15 -9.98
C ASP A 80 11.17 -8.65 -9.78
N VAL A 81 10.69 -9.48 -10.71
CA VAL A 81 9.40 -10.14 -10.60
C VAL A 81 9.35 -11.00 -9.34
N GLY A 82 8.34 -10.75 -8.53
CA GLY A 82 8.14 -11.45 -7.26
C GLY A 82 8.71 -10.71 -6.05
N ASP A 83 9.53 -9.69 -6.26
CA ASP A 83 9.99 -8.82 -5.17
C ASP A 83 8.81 -8.14 -4.51
N THR A 84 8.94 -7.97 -3.21
CA THR A 84 7.89 -7.44 -2.35
C THR A 84 8.26 -6.05 -1.85
N VAL A 85 7.28 -5.18 -1.67
CA VAL A 85 7.45 -3.87 -1.06
C VAL A 85 6.44 -3.70 0.07
N THR A 86 6.87 -3.18 1.22
CA THR A 86 6.02 -2.95 2.39
C THR A 86 6.38 -1.63 3.08
N LEU A 87 5.64 -1.26 4.13
CA LEU A 87 5.89 -0.10 4.99
C LEU A 87 5.80 -0.49 6.47
N THR A 88 6.38 0.31 7.36
CA THR A 88 6.29 0.07 8.82
C THR A 88 4.93 0.43 9.41
N GLY A 89 4.24 1.39 8.79
CA GLY A 89 2.96 1.95 9.25
C GLY A 89 3.11 3.20 10.11
N VAL A 90 4.32 3.75 10.16
CA VAL A 90 4.58 5.08 10.72
C VAL A 90 4.59 6.08 9.56
N PRO A 91 3.68 7.07 9.50
CA PRO A 91 3.65 8.06 8.44
C PRO A 91 5.00 8.76 8.27
N GLY A 92 5.50 8.80 7.03
CA GLY A 92 6.79 9.39 6.67
C GLY A 92 8.02 8.51 6.95
N ASP A 93 7.85 7.31 7.49
CA ASP A 93 8.94 6.32 7.63
C ASP A 93 9.17 5.56 6.32
N ALA A 94 10.21 4.72 6.25
CA ALA A 94 10.66 4.10 5.01
C ALA A 94 9.63 3.18 4.35
N LEU A 95 9.61 3.21 3.01
CA LEU A 95 9.10 2.14 2.16
C LEU A 95 10.24 1.11 1.96
N PHE A 96 9.95 -0.18 2.18
CA PHE A 96 10.95 -1.25 2.15
C PHE A 96 10.78 -2.13 0.90
N PRO A 97 11.51 -1.89 -0.19
CA PRO A 97 11.57 -2.82 -1.32
C PRO A 97 12.53 -3.98 -1.04
N ALA A 98 12.11 -5.21 -1.35
CA ALA A 98 12.91 -6.43 -1.18
C ALA A 98 14.20 -6.39 -1.99
N GLY A 99 14.19 -5.78 -3.19
CA GLY A 99 15.36 -5.65 -4.05
C GLY A 99 16.49 -4.81 -3.46
N ALA A 100 16.21 -3.97 -2.45
CA ALA A 100 17.21 -3.19 -1.71
C ALA A 100 17.63 -3.84 -0.37
N ALA A 101 16.98 -4.93 0.06
CA ALA A 101 17.26 -5.61 1.31
C ALA A 101 18.23 -6.80 1.08
N PRO A 102 19.33 -6.94 1.85
CA PRO A 102 20.33 -7.98 1.63
C PRO A 102 19.90 -9.46 1.83
N ALA A 103 18.61 -9.80 1.97
CA ALA A 103 18.22 -11.16 2.40
C ALA A 103 16.81 -11.65 2.03
N GLY A 104 16.18 -11.14 0.96
CA GLY A 104 14.93 -11.74 0.43
C GLY A 104 13.74 -11.75 1.39
N ALA A 105 13.78 -10.93 2.44
CA ALA A 105 12.72 -10.77 3.43
C ALA A 105 12.44 -9.29 3.64
N VAL A 106 11.17 -8.92 3.74
CA VAL A 106 10.72 -7.56 4.01
C VAL A 106 9.93 -7.56 5.32
N PRO A 107 10.17 -6.63 6.26
CA PRO A 107 9.36 -6.54 7.46
C PRO A 107 7.90 -6.24 7.11
N GLY A 108 6.96 -6.86 7.83
CA GLY A 108 5.56 -6.44 7.77
C GLY A 108 5.35 -5.10 8.51
N MET A 109 4.16 -4.53 8.36
CA MET A 109 3.75 -3.37 9.16
C MET A 109 3.81 -3.72 10.65
N THR A 110 4.50 -2.88 11.42
CA THR A 110 4.62 -3.01 12.89
C THR A 110 3.64 -2.11 13.62
N VAL A 111 3.19 -1.04 12.96
CA VAL A 111 2.20 -0.10 13.46
C VAL A 111 0.98 -0.13 12.52
N PRO A 112 -0.18 -0.60 12.96
CA PRO A 112 -1.37 -0.55 12.12
C PRO A 112 -1.86 0.89 11.95
N LEU A 113 -2.47 1.19 10.81
CA LEU A 113 -2.94 2.53 10.46
C LEU A 113 -4.45 2.61 10.56
N ILE A 114 -4.97 3.65 11.20
CA ILE A 114 -6.41 3.96 11.18
C ILE A 114 -6.65 4.93 10.03
N LEU A 115 -7.43 4.51 9.04
CA LEU A 115 -7.77 5.33 7.88
C LEU A 115 -9.29 5.54 7.83
N PRO A 116 -9.78 6.79 7.70
CA PRO A 116 -11.17 7.07 7.39
C PRO A 116 -11.47 6.75 5.92
N ALA A 117 -12.69 7.05 5.47
CA ALA A 117 -13.05 6.95 4.06
C ALA A 117 -12.13 7.83 3.18
N GLY A 118 -11.65 7.25 2.08
CA GLY A 118 -10.70 7.88 1.17
C GLY A 118 -9.87 6.89 0.35
N GLY A 119 -9.08 7.43 -0.58
CA GLY A 119 -8.22 6.67 -1.48
C GLY A 119 -6.84 6.39 -0.88
N ILE A 120 -6.37 5.16 -1.05
CA ILE A 120 -5.00 4.74 -0.80
C ILE A 120 -4.28 4.68 -2.16
N GLU A 121 -3.22 5.47 -2.27
CA GLU A 121 -2.61 5.80 -3.55
C GLU A 121 -1.13 5.46 -3.57
N SER A 122 -0.66 5.02 -4.72
CA SER A 122 0.75 4.90 -5.04
C SER A 122 1.16 6.10 -5.88
N VAL A 123 2.22 6.78 -5.44
CA VAL A 123 2.80 7.92 -6.15
C VAL A 123 4.13 7.49 -6.71
N VAL A 124 4.23 7.52 -8.03
CA VAL A 124 5.42 7.11 -8.77
C VAL A 124 5.97 8.33 -9.49
N SER A 125 7.12 8.83 -9.06
CA SER A 125 7.74 10.05 -9.60
C SER A 125 8.73 9.78 -10.74
N ALA A 126 9.06 8.51 -10.94
CA ALA A 126 9.79 8.02 -12.10
C ALA A 126 9.45 6.53 -12.26
N ALA A 127 9.17 6.09 -13.49
CA ALA A 127 9.02 4.66 -13.80
C ALA A 127 9.36 4.41 -15.26
N SER A 128 10.01 3.28 -15.54
CA SER A 128 9.90 2.70 -16.88
C SER A 128 8.51 2.11 -17.04
N GLY A 129 7.79 2.53 -18.09
CA GLY A 129 6.39 2.14 -18.35
C GLY A 129 6.15 0.66 -18.64
N ALA A 130 7.09 -0.22 -18.29
CA ALA A 130 6.95 -1.67 -18.33
C ALA A 130 6.76 -2.27 -16.93
N ALA A 131 7.25 -1.62 -15.87
CA ALA A 131 7.15 -2.13 -14.51
C ALA A 131 5.69 -2.26 -14.08
N ALA A 132 5.35 -3.25 -13.26
CA ALA A 132 3.97 -3.42 -12.80
C ALA A 132 3.95 -3.99 -11.38
N ILE A 133 2.94 -3.57 -10.60
CA ILE A 133 2.78 -3.95 -9.20
C ILE A 133 1.34 -4.38 -8.90
N LEU A 134 1.21 -5.39 -8.06
CA LEU A 134 -0.05 -5.83 -7.46
C LEU A 134 -0.01 -5.48 -5.97
N TRP A 135 -1.04 -4.79 -5.46
CA TRP A 135 -1.18 -4.51 -4.04
C TRP A 135 -2.15 -5.46 -3.36
N SER A 136 -1.76 -5.94 -2.19
CA SER A 136 -2.57 -6.73 -1.27
C SER A 136 -2.58 -6.03 0.09
N LEU A 137 -3.76 -5.85 0.67
CA LEU A 137 -3.93 -5.21 1.98
C LEU A 137 -4.78 -6.09 2.90
N TRP A 138 -4.58 -5.92 4.20
CA TRP A 138 -5.40 -6.52 5.24
C TRP A 138 -5.97 -5.43 6.12
N TYR A 139 -7.26 -5.54 6.47
CA TYR A 139 -7.94 -4.55 7.28
C TYR A 139 -8.95 -5.15 8.26
N ILE A 140 -9.26 -4.37 9.31
CA ILE A 140 -10.34 -4.64 10.26
C ILE A 140 -11.29 -3.43 10.23
N PRO A 141 -12.59 -3.60 9.94
CA PRO A 141 -13.57 -2.53 10.08
C PRO A 141 -13.61 -2.03 11.52
N LEU A 142 -13.53 -0.72 11.75
CA LEU A 142 -13.71 -0.11 13.07
C LEU A 142 -15.12 0.45 13.28
N THR A 143 -15.81 0.73 12.18
CA THR A 143 -17.18 1.23 12.17
C THR A 143 -18.08 0.27 11.37
N ASP A 144 -19.37 0.24 11.72
CA ASP A 144 -20.32 -0.62 11.04
C ASP A 144 -20.52 -0.18 9.59
N GLY A 145 -20.47 -1.14 8.66
CA GLY A 145 -20.51 -0.86 7.23
C GLY A 145 -19.19 -0.37 6.61
N ALA A 146 -18.09 -0.25 7.36
CA ALA A 146 -16.79 0.10 6.78
C ALA A 146 -16.14 -1.08 6.05
N TYR A 147 -15.60 -0.82 4.87
CA TYR A 147 -14.91 -1.82 4.06
C TYR A 147 -13.83 -1.19 3.19
N VAL A 148 -12.93 -2.03 2.68
CA VAL A 148 -11.94 -1.64 1.68
C VAL A 148 -12.26 -2.35 0.37
N THR A 149 -12.15 -1.63 -0.74
CA THR A 149 -12.22 -2.21 -2.09
C THR A 149 -10.93 -1.96 -2.83
N GLY A 150 -10.51 -2.94 -3.65
CA GLY A 150 -9.39 -2.81 -4.56
C GLY A 150 -9.87 -2.24 -5.89
N VAL A 151 -9.06 -1.39 -6.51
CA VAL A 151 -9.31 -0.78 -7.82
C VAL A 151 -8.54 -1.51 -8.91
#